data_AF-A0A357KW43-F1
#
_entry.id   AF-A0A357KW43-F1
#
_cell.length_a   1.000
_cell.length_b   1.000
_cell.length_c   1.000
_cell.angle_alpha   90.00
_cell.angle_beta   90.00
_cell.angle_gamma   90.00
#
_symmetry.space_group_name_H-M   'P 1'
#
loop_
_entity.id
_entity.type
_entity.pdbx_description
1 polymer ?
#
loop_
_entity_poly.entity_id
_entity_poly.type
_entity_poly.pdbx_seq_one_letter_code
_entity_poly.pdbx_strand_id
1 'polypeptide(L)'
;MRTRAAVVLASLALAGVALAASSVDPWRKTAWSENCGYLNFRDAGSPPADQGVALVGGSHFTGFIWGENIGWINTGDSGGPYANTDHTNFGVNVNPGTGELTGYAWGENVGWINFSGGALANPPQPARLEGGRLKGYAWGENIGWINLDDNTTKFVAIPPCIGDANGDRVVDFDDITDALAAWLDDFITTPTGTGLGDANFDGVVDFDDITDILANWLNGCP
;
A
#
# COMPACT_ATOMS: atom_id res chain seq x y z
N MET A 1 35.76 -9.21 54.25
CA MET A 1 34.94 -10.04 53.33
C MET A 1 34.18 -9.11 52.38
N ARG A 2 34.58 -9.14 51.10
CA ARG A 2 33.86 -8.80 49.85
C ARG A 2 32.85 -7.63 49.82
N THR A 3 33.31 -6.48 49.35
CA THR A 3 32.53 -5.42 48.69
C THR A 3 31.90 -5.96 47.41
N ARG A 4 30.58 -5.83 47.24
CA ARG A 4 29.86 -6.15 46.00
C ARG A 4 29.65 -4.86 45.21
N ALA A 5 30.39 -4.69 44.12
CA ALA A 5 30.11 -3.65 43.13
C ALA A 5 28.94 -4.10 42.25
N ALA A 6 27.84 -3.35 42.25
CA ALA A 6 26.74 -3.55 41.32
C ALA A 6 27.09 -2.84 40.00
N VAL A 7 27.33 -3.62 38.95
CA VAL A 7 27.43 -3.09 37.58
C VAL A 7 26.03 -3.10 37.00
N VAL A 8 25.46 -1.92 36.79
CA VAL A 8 24.21 -1.74 36.04
C VAL A 8 24.59 -1.51 34.57
N LEU A 9 24.41 -2.53 33.72
CA LEU A 9 24.45 -2.35 32.28
C LEU A 9 23.16 -1.65 31.84
N ALA A 10 23.26 -0.39 31.41
CA ALA A 10 22.19 0.27 30.69
C ALA A 10 22.28 -0.14 29.21
N SER A 11 21.38 -1.01 28.78
CA SER A 11 21.17 -1.33 27.37
C SER A 11 20.47 -0.16 26.68
N LEU A 12 21.22 0.60 25.88
CA LEU A 12 20.67 1.61 24.98
C LEU A 12 20.02 0.88 23.80
N ALA A 13 18.69 0.73 23.80
CA ALA A 13 17.96 0.25 22.63
C ALA A 13 17.96 1.38 21.58
N LEU A 14 18.77 1.25 20.53
CA LEU A 14 18.53 2.01 19.31
C LEU A 14 17.23 1.45 18.70
N ALA A 15 16.13 2.20 18.84
CA ALA A 15 14.98 2.02 17.98
C ALA A 15 15.39 2.49 16.58
N GLY A 16 15.91 1.56 15.78
CA GLY A 16 15.93 1.77 14.33
C GLY A 16 14.49 1.92 13.88
N VAL A 17 14.19 2.97 13.12
CA VAL A 17 12.91 3.07 12.41
C VAL A 17 12.94 1.95 11.39
N ALA A 18 12.26 0.83 11.67
CA ALA A 18 12.05 -0.20 10.68
C ALA A 18 11.18 0.43 9.59
N LEU A 19 11.70 0.49 8.36
CA LEU A 19 10.83 0.71 7.21
C LEU A 19 9.86 -0.46 7.17
N ALA A 20 8.56 -0.16 7.13
CA ALA A 20 7.56 -1.21 6.99
C ALA A 20 7.81 -1.95 5.67
N ALA A 21 7.75 -3.28 5.71
CA ALA A 21 7.87 -4.08 4.50
C ALA A 21 6.78 -3.70 3.48
N SER A 22 7.08 -3.88 2.20
CA SER A 22 6.15 -3.57 1.10
C SER A 22 4.76 -4.17 1.32
N SER A 23 3.75 -3.36 1.02
CA SER A 23 2.34 -3.71 1.06
C SER A 23 1.87 -4.56 -0.13
N VAL A 24 2.76 -4.79 -1.09
CA VAL A 24 2.41 -5.35 -2.40
C VAL A 24 2.50 -6.88 -2.37
N ASP A 25 1.51 -7.53 -2.99
CA ASP A 25 1.43 -8.99 -3.12
C ASP A 25 2.69 -9.56 -3.83
N PRO A 26 3.34 -10.63 -3.29
CA PRO A 26 4.57 -11.19 -3.85
C PRO A 26 4.49 -11.72 -5.28
N TRP A 27 3.27 -12.07 -5.73
CA TRP A 27 2.97 -12.67 -7.02
C TRP A 27 2.36 -11.66 -8.01
N ARG A 28 1.70 -10.62 -7.50
CA ARG A 28 1.02 -9.57 -8.28
C ARG A 28 1.60 -8.20 -7.96
N LYS A 29 2.84 -7.99 -8.40
CA LYS A 29 3.68 -6.85 -8.02
C LYS A 29 4.11 -5.97 -9.19
N THR A 30 3.68 -6.29 -10.40
CA THR A 30 4.21 -5.64 -11.60
C THR A 30 3.16 -4.84 -12.34
N ALA A 31 3.52 -3.62 -12.71
CA ALA A 31 2.83 -2.82 -13.71
C ALA A 31 3.62 -2.84 -15.03
N TRP A 32 3.05 -2.24 -16.09
CA TRP A 32 3.67 -2.23 -17.41
C TRP A 32 3.65 -0.85 -18.07
N SER A 33 4.72 -0.50 -18.77
CA SER A 33 4.78 0.61 -19.71
C SER A 33 5.33 0.15 -21.05
N GLU A 34 4.76 0.63 -22.15
CA GLU A 34 5.25 0.32 -23.51
C GLU A 34 6.70 0.75 -23.73
N ASN A 35 7.12 1.83 -23.08
CA ASN A 35 8.44 2.43 -23.27
C ASN A 35 9.49 1.90 -22.28
N CYS A 36 9.07 1.26 -21.18
CA CYS A 36 9.97 0.88 -20.08
C CYS A 36 9.89 -0.59 -19.67
N GLY A 37 8.89 -1.33 -20.16
CA GLY A 37 8.66 -2.71 -19.79
C GLY A 37 8.01 -2.84 -18.39
N TYR A 38 8.44 -3.87 -17.64
CA TYR A 38 7.89 -4.16 -16.32
C TYR A 38 8.43 -3.23 -15.24
N LEU A 39 7.52 -2.81 -14.36
CA LEU A 39 7.81 -2.05 -13.16
C LEU A 39 7.44 -2.90 -11.96
N ASN A 40 8.41 -3.31 -11.14
CA ASN A 40 8.20 -4.10 -9.93
C ASN A 40 8.03 -3.17 -8.73
N PHE A 41 6.84 -3.16 -8.14
CA PHE A 41 6.47 -2.30 -7.02
C PHE A 41 6.89 -2.86 -5.67
N ARG A 42 7.35 -4.11 -5.60
CA ARG A 42 7.56 -4.80 -4.32
C ARG A 42 9.02 -5.01 -3.98
N ASP A 43 9.81 -5.55 -4.90
CA ASP A 43 11.03 -6.24 -4.49
C ASP A 43 12.26 -5.33 -4.26
N ALA A 44 12.06 -4.02 -4.09
CA ALA A 44 13.14 -3.11 -3.75
C ALA A 44 13.71 -3.42 -2.35
N GLY A 45 15.01 -3.21 -2.18
CA GLY A 45 15.74 -3.48 -0.93
C GLY A 45 16.39 -4.87 -0.85
N SER A 46 17.09 -5.13 0.25
CA SER A 46 17.70 -6.42 0.56
C SER A 46 17.55 -6.71 2.06
N PRO A 47 16.65 -7.62 2.48
CA PRO A 47 15.91 -8.59 1.64
C PRO A 47 14.85 -7.93 0.71
N PRO A 48 14.37 -8.63 -0.34
CA PRO A 48 13.32 -8.12 -1.19
C PRO A 48 12.09 -7.69 -0.37
N ALA A 49 11.48 -6.55 -0.74
CA ALA A 49 10.38 -5.87 -0.04
C ALA A 49 10.75 -4.99 1.14
N ASP A 50 12.02 -4.92 1.53
CA ASP A 50 12.48 -4.04 2.62
C ASP A 50 12.37 -2.54 2.27
N GLN A 51 12.37 -2.20 0.97
CA GLN A 51 12.25 -0.83 0.48
C GLN A 51 11.23 -0.70 -0.66
N GLY A 52 10.41 -1.73 -0.87
CA GLY A 52 9.36 -1.71 -1.88
C GLY A 52 8.27 -0.70 -1.57
N VAL A 53 7.36 -0.51 -2.51
CA VAL A 53 6.19 0.33 -2.30
C VAL A 53 5.40 -0.17 -1.10
N ALA A 54 5.20 0.70 -0.13
CA ALA A 54 4.35 0.45 1.03
C ALA A 54 3.27 1.52 1.09
N LEU A 55 2.02 1.09 1.14
CA LEU A 55 0.91 1.89 1.58
C LEU A 55 1.05 2.13 3.08
N VAL A 56 0.84 3.37 3.51
CA VAL A 56 0.97 3.78 4.91
C VAL A 56 -0.37 4.34 5.37
N GLY A 57 -1.02 3.60 6.27
CA GLY A 57 -2.21 4.03 6.99
C GLY A 57 -3.29 4.58 6.04
N GLY A 58 -3.58 3.85 4.97
CA GLY A 58 -4.68 4.26 4.10
C GLY A 58 -4.32 5.25 2.98
N SER A 59 -3.26 6.04 3.16
CA SER A 59 -3.28 7.45 2.70
C SER A 59 -2.20 7.85 1.70
N HIS A 60 -1.07 7.14 1.64
CA HIS A 60 0.02 7.48 0.73
C HIS A 60 0.97 6.30 0.54
N PHE A 61 1.76 6.34 -0.54
CA PHE A 61 2.84 5.39 -0.77
C PHE A 61 4.18 5.93 -0.29
N THR A 62 5.01 5.02 0.18
CA THR A 62 6.43 5.20 0.44
C THR A 62 7.22 4.11 -0.28
N GLY A 63 8.54 4.26 -0.36
CA GLY A 63 9.43 3.26 -0.94
C GLY A 63 9.59 3.38 -2.45
N PHE A 64 10.13 2.32 -3.06
CA PHE A 64 10.68 2.37 -4.41
C PHE A 64 10.08 1.32 -5.34
N ILE A 65 9.93 1.72 -6.61
CA ILE A 65 9.59 0.85 -7.72
C ILE A 65 10.86 0.60 -8.53
N TRP A 66 11.11 -0.66 -8.91
CA TRP A 66 12.18 -1.03 -9.83
C TRP A 66 11.66 -1.14 -11.26
N GLY A 67 12.15 -0.34 -12.19
CA GLY A 67 11.95 -0.55 -13.62
C GLY A 67 13.18 -1.16 -14.27
N GLU A 68 13.05 -2.33 -14.90
CA GLU A 68 14.20 -3.08 -15.45
C GLU A 68 15.04 -2.27 -16.44
N ASN A 69 14.40 -1.40 -17.23
CA ASN A 69 15.05 -0.60 -18.26
C ASN A 69 15.33 0.85 -17.83
N ILE A 70 14.86 1.26 -16.65
CA ILE A 70 14.83 2.67 -16.23
C ILE A 70 15.31 2.92 -14.80
N GLY A 71 15.67 1.88 -14.05
CA GLY A 71 16.17 2.01 -12.70
C GLY A 71 15.08 2.31 -11.66
N TRP A 72 15.48 3.00 -10.60
CA TRP A 72 14.63 3.26 -9.43
C TRP A 72 13.69 4.44 -9.65
N ILE A 73 12.46 4.28 -9.15
CA ILE A 73 11.47 5.34 -9.03
C ILE A 73 11.11 5.46 -7.54
N ASN A 74 11.29 6.64 -6.97
CA ASN A 74 10.88 6.99 -5.62
C ASN A 74 9.41 7.41 -5.61
N THR A 75 8.60 6.78 -4.76
CA THR A 75 7.16 7.09 -4.61
C THR A 75 6.85 8.14 -3.55
N GLY A 76 7.85 8.60 -2.81
CA GLY A 76 7.74 9.79 -1.97
C GLY A 76 8.95 10.07 -1.09
N ASP A 77 9.23 11.36 -0.87
CA ASP A 77 10.51 11.84 -0.29
C ASP A 77 10.36 12.46 1.11
N SER A 78 9.15 12.38 1.68
CA SER A 78 8.85 12.83 3.05
C SER A 78 7.91 11.84 3.75
N GLY A 79 7.63 12.02 5.03
CA GLY A 79 6.83 11.06 5.82
C GLY A 79 5.33 10.99 5.47
N GLY A 80 4.88 11.63 4.39
CA GLY A 80 3.51 11.64 3.87
C GLY A 80 2.39 12.05 4.85
N PRO A 81 1.14 12.19 4.37
CA PRO A 81 0.77 12.44 2.98
C PRO A 81 1.45 13.70 2.43
N TYR A 82 1.64 13.74 1.12
CA TYR A 82 2.49 14.72 0.44
C TYR A 82 1.70 15.96 0.02
N ALA A 83 2.24 17.16 0.30
CA ALA A 83 1.60 18.39 -0.16
C ALA A 83 1.72 18.58 -1.68
N ASN A 84 2.73 17.94 -2.31
CA ASN A 84 3.00 18.00 -3.75
C ASN A 84 3.11 19.45 -4.29
N THR A 85 3.71 20.34 -3.49
CA THR A 85 3.89 21.77 -3.86
C THR A 85 5.21 22.04 -4.58
N ASP A 86 6.23 21.22 -4.36
CA ASP A 86 7.56 21.32 -4.97
C ASP A 86 8.32 19.98 -4.91
N HIS A 87 9.58 19.99 -5.39
CA HIS A 87 10.43 18.80 -5.50
C HIS A 87 10.98 18.25 -4.17
N THR A 88 10.73 18.91 -3.05
CA THR A 88 11.17 18.45 -1.71
C THR A 88 10.02 17.85 -0.89
N ASN A 89 8.78 17.99 -1.38
CA ASN A 89 7.59 17.43 -0.76
C ASN A 89 6.70 16.82 -1.85
N PHE A 90 7.22 15.77 -2.49
CA PHE A 90 6.49 15.00 -3.48
C PHE A 90 6.25 13.58 -2.99
N GLY A 91 5.20 12.99 -3.54
CA GLY A 91 4.93 11.57 -3.44
C GLY A 91 3.52 11.24 -3.89
N VAL A 92 3.20 9.94 -3.88
CA VAL A 92 1.92 9.42 -4.32
C VAL A 92 0.97 9.33 -3.13
N ASN A 93 -0.13 10.08 -3.18
CA ASN A 93 -1.20 10.03 -2.18
C ASN A 93 -2.32 9.13 -2.65
N VAL A 94 -3.05 8.55 -1.69
CA VAL A 94 -4.27 7.77 -1.89
C VAL A 94 -5.40 8.45 -1.13
N ASN A 95 -6.51 8.74 -1.80
CA ASN A 95 -7.72 9.18 -1.12
C ASN A 95 -8.35 7.98 -0.39
N PRO A 96 -8.47 7.98 0.94
CA PRO A 96 -8.98 6.81 1.67
C PRO A 96 -10.46 6.51 1.37
N GLY A 97 -11.26 7.53 1.02
CA GLY A 97 -12.69 7.34 0.73
C GLY A 97 -13.00 6.91 -0.70
N THR A 98 -12.14 7.22 -1.67
CA THR A 98 -12.38 6.90 -3.09
C THR A 98 -11.34 5.95 -3.71
N GLY A 99 -10.21 5.77 -3.05
CA GLY A 99 -9.05 5.04 -3.59
C GLY A 99 -8.29 5.79 -4.68
N GLU A 100 -8.67 7.01 -5.07
CA GLU A 100 -7.97 7.76 -6.14
C GLU A 100 -6.52 8.08 -5.77
N LEU A 101 -5.59 7.84 -6.70
CA LEU A 101 -4.18 8.18 -6.54
C LEU A 101 -3.91 9.57 -7.09
N THR A 102 -3.15 10.37 -6.35
CA THR A 102 -2.71 11.71 -6.77
C THR A 102 -1.23 11.94 -6.47
N GLY A 103 -0.69 13.08 -6.93
CA GLY A 103 0.70 13.43 -6.71
C GLY A 103 1.67 12.80 -7.71
N TYR A 104 2.94 12.73 -7.30
CA TYR A 104 4.04 12.46 -8.21
C TYR A 104 5.04 11.46 -7.64
N ALA A 105 5.60 10.63 -8.51
CA ALA A 105 6.80 9.85 -8.24
C ALA A 105 7.96 10.37 -9.11
N TRP A 106 9.20 10.09 -8.71
CA TRP A 106 10.39 10.56 -9.40
C TRP A 106 11.35 9.41 -9.72
N GLY A 107 11.82 9.32 -10.96
CA GLY A 107 12.92 8.43 -11.33
C GLY A 107 14.02 9.18 -12.06
N GLU A 108 15.28 8.97 -11.69
CA GLU A 108 16.42 9.72 -12.22
C GLU A 108 16.56 9.62 -13.74
N ASN A 109 16.15 8.49 -14.33
CA ASN A 109 16.25 8.23 -15.76
C ASN A 109 14.98 8.62 -16.54
N VAL A 110 13.88 8.93 -15.85
CA VAL A 110 12.54 9.07 -16.47
C VAL A 110 11.81 10.35 -16.11
N GLY A 111 12.31 11.09 -15.12
CA GLY A 111 11.71 12.31 -14.62
C GLY A 111 10.47 12.06 -13.77
N TRP A 112 9.54 13.02 -13.82
CA TRP A 112 8.30 12.98 -13.05
C TRP A 112 7.27 12.01 -13.63
N ILE A 113 6.62 11.26 -12.75
CA ILE A 113 5.47 10.40 -13.02
C ILE A 113 4.27 10.94 -12.26
N ASN A 114 3.25 11.38 -12.98
CA ASN A 114 2.01 11.95 -12.43
C ASN A 114 0.93 10.87 -12.30
N PHE A 115 0.52 10.57 -11.07
CA PHE A 115 -0.54 9.59 -10.80
C PHE A 115 -1.95 10.15 -11.02
N SER A 116 -2.10 11.47 -11.11
CA SER A 116 -3.36 12.11 -11.56
C SER A 116 -3.48 12.13 -13.09
N GLY A 117 -2.45 11.72 -13.83
CA GLY A 117 -2.38 11.86 -15.30
C GLY A 117 -3.49 11.10 -16.03
N GLY A 118 -3.85 9.89 -15.58
CA GLY A 118 -4.92 9.10 -16.18
C GLY A 118 -6.30 9.75 -16.11
N ALA A 119 -6.55 10.61 -15.12
CA ALA A 119 -7.79 11.37 -15.03
C ALA A 119 -7.96 12.39 -16.17
N LEU A 120 -6.85 12.81 -16.78
CA LEU A 120 -6.80 13.76 -17.90
C LEU A 120 -6.79 13.06 -19.27
N ALA A 121 -6.76 11.72 -19.29
CA ALA A 121 -6.83 10.94 -20.53
C ALA A 121 -8.22 11.02 -21.19
N ASN A 122 -8.31 10.58 -22.45
CA ASN A 122 -9.58 10.47 -23.16
C ASN A 122 -9.74 9.08 -23.79
N PRO A 123 -10.63 8.21 -23.26
CA PRO A 123 -11.48 8.44 -22.08
C PRO A 123 -10.65 8.53 -20.78
N PRO A 124 -11.17 9.19 -19.72
CA PRO A 124 -10.51 9.23 -18.42
C PRO A 124 -10.32 7.84 -17.84
N GLN A 125 -9.12 7.56 -17.33
CA GLN A 125 -8.74 6.31 -16.66
C GLN A 125 -7.84 6.64 -15.45
N PRO A 126 -8.39 7.27 -14.39
CA PRO A 126 -7.62 7.71 -13.23
C PRO A 126 -6.94 6.54 -12.53
N ALA A 127 -5.69 6.76 -12.09
CA ALA A 127 -5.02 5.82 -11.21
C ALA A 127 -5.79 5.74 -9.88
N ARG A 128 -6.08 4.52 -9.43
CA ARG A 128 -6.83 4.29 -8.19
C ARG A 128 -6.49 2.93 -7.57
N LEU A 129 -6.62 2.81 -6.26
CA LEU A 129 -6.64 1.57 -5.52
C LEU A 129 -8.11 1.14 -5.38
N GLU A 130 -8.50 0.07 -6.05
CA GLU A 130 -9.88 -0.41 -6.09
C GLU A 130 -9.91 -1.94 -6.02
N GLY A 131 -10.59 -2.49 -5.02
CA GLY A 131 -10.70 -3.95 -4.82
C GLY A 131 -9.36 -4.62 -4.53
N GLY A 132 -8.53 -4.00 -3.68
CA GLY A 132 -7.22 -4.55 -3.31
C GLY A 132 -6.17 -4.55 -4.42
N ARG A 133 -6.35 -3.75 -5.47
CA ARG A 133 -5.33 -3.58 -6.53
C ARG A 133 -5.32 -2.19 -7.14
N LEU A 134 -4.18 -1.82 -7.71
CA LEU A 134 -4.06 -0.62 -8.52
C LEU A 134 -4.77 -0.81 -9.86
N LYS A 135 -5.36 0.28 -10.35
CA LYS A 135 -6.05 0.38 -11.63
C LYS A 135 -5.81 1.74 -12.27
N GLY A 136 -6.24 1.91 -13.52
CA GLY A 136 -6.02 3.11 -14.31
C GLY A 136 -4.59 3.31 -14.80
N TYR A 137 -4.24 4.56 -15.08
CA TYR A 137 -2.96 4.93 -15.68
C TYR A 137 -2.28 6.08 -14.94
N ALA A 138 -0.95 5.99 -14.85
CA ALA A 138 -0.07 7.11 -14.51
C ALA A 138 0.66 7.60 -15.77
N TRP A 139 1.09 8.86 -15.77
CA TRP A 139 1.79 9.47 -16.90
C TRP A 139 3.21 9.87 -16.51
N GLY A 140 4.22 9.28 -17.15
CA GLY A 140 5.61 9.70 -17.03
C GLY A 140 6.01 10.63 -18.17
N GLU A 141 6.63 11.77 -17.86
CA GLU A 141 6.92 12.79 -18.87
C GLU A 141 7.87 12.33 -19.99
N ASN A 142 8.83 11.44 -19.66
CA ASN A 142 9.78 10.90 -20.65
C ASN A 142 9.46 9.47 -21.10
N ILE A 143 8.43 8.84 -20.51
CA ILE A 143 8.13 7.41 -20.69
C ILE A 143 6.68 7.11 -21.07
N GLY A 144 5.83 8.14 -21.12
CA GLY A 144 4.44 8.02 -21.51
C GLY A 144 3.60 7.27 -20.46
N TRP A 145 2.62 6.50 -20.94
CA TRP A 145 1.65 5.82 -20.08
C TRP A 145 2.25 4.62 -19.36
N ILE A 146 1.93 4.53 -18.07
CA ILE A 146 2.11 3.35 -17.23
C ILE A 146 0.73 2.77 -16.96
N ASN A 147 0.52 1.53 -17.38
CA ASN A 147 -0.72 0.78 -17.16
C ASN A 147 -0.65 0.05 -15.81
N LEU A 148 -1.60 0.34 -14.92
CA LEU A 148 -1.74 -0.30 -13.61
C LEU A 148 -2.82 -1.40 -13.60
N ASP A 149 -3.66 -1.49 -14.65
CA ASP A 149 -4.94 -2.22 -14.67
C ASP A 149 -4.99 -3.35 -15.71
N ASP A 150 -3.89 -4.08 -15.93
CA ASP A 150 -3.98 -5.29 -16.75
C ASP A 150 -4.76 -6.38 -16.00
N ASN A 151 -5.79 -6.94 -16.63
CA ASN A 151 -6.67 -7.93 -16.01
C ASN A 151 -6.15 -9.36 -16.09
N THR A 152 -4.98 -9.59 -16.70
CA THR A 152 -4.42 -10.93 -16.86
C THR A 152 -3.30 -11.20 -15.88
N THR A 153 -2.20 -10.44 -15.96
CA THR A 153 -0.96 -10.74 -15.21
C THR A 153 -0.13 -9.52 -14.82
N LYS A 154 -0.45 -8.32 -15.32
CA LYS A 154 0.40 -7.12 -15.14
C LYS A 154 -0.28 -6.07 -14.27
N PHE A 155 -0.62 -6.47 -13.05
CA PHE A 155 -1.19 -5.55 -12.07
C PHE A 155 -0.50 -5.66 -10.71
N VAL A 156 -0.65 -4.59 -9.95
CA VAL A 156 -0.14 -4.45 -8.59
C VAL A 156 -1.31 -4.68 -7.63
N ALA A 157 -1.27 -5.78 -6.88
CA ALA A 157 -2.22 -6.02 -5.80
C ALA A 157 -1.66 -5.50 -4.48
N ILE A 158 -2.52 -4.80 -3.74
CA ILE A 158 -2.31 -4.36 -2.37
C ILE A 158 -3.51 -4.94 -1.61
N PRO A 159 -3.43 -6.21 -1.18
CA PRO A 159 -4.56 -6.87 -0.56
C PRO A 159 -4.95 -6.14 0.72
N PRO A 160 -6.26 -6.09 1.04
CA PRO A 160 -6.68 -5.60 2.35
C PRO A 160 -6.08 -6.51 3.43
N CYS A 161 -5.87 -5.96 4.62
CA CYS A 161 -5.30 -6.73 5.72
C CYS A 161 -6.38 -7.47 6.48
N ILE A 162 -6.04 -8.67 6.93
CA ILE A 162 -6.93 -9.47 7.77
C ILE A 162 -7.10 -8.76 9.12
N GLY A 163 -8.34 -8.62 9.57
CA GLY A 163 -8.71 -7.95 10.81
C GLY A 163 -9.10 -6.48 10.68
N ASP A 164 -8.93 -5.87 9.51
CA ASP A 164 -9.39 -4.49 9.22
C ASP A 164 -10.79 -4.55 8.61
N ALA A 165 -11.77 -4.75 9.49
CA ALA A 165 -13.16 -4.96 9.15
C ALA A 165 -13.82 -3.68 8.65
N ASN A 166 -13.30 -2.51 9.03
CA ASN A 166 -13.84 -1.21 8.65
C ASN A 166 -13.14 -0.58 7.44
N GLY A 167 -11.99 -1.14 7.02
CA GLY A 167 -11.21 -0.73 5.86
C GLY A 167 -10.39 0.54 6.07
N ASP A 168 -10.16 0.96 7.31
CA ASP A 168 -9.36 2.14 7.67
C ASP A 168 -7.85 1.86 7.76
N ARG A 169 -7.48 0.59 7.62
CA ARG A 169 -6.11 0.07 7.64
C ARG A 169 -5.44 0.14 9.01
N VAL A 170 -6.21 0.06 10.08
CA VAL A 170 -5.73 -0.10 11.46
C VAL A 170 -6.58 -1.17 12.13
N VAL A 171 -5.95 -2.26 12.59
CA VAL A 171 -6.68 -3.27 13.36
C VAL A 171 -6.85 -2.82 14.80
N ASP A 172 -8.03 -2.33 15.15
CA ASP A 172 -8.39 -1.84 16.47
C ASP A 172 -9.83 -2.16 16.92
N PHE A 173 -10.37 -1.37 17.85
CA PHE A 173 -11.68 -1.63 18.44
C PHE A 173 -12.83 -1.29 17.49
N ASP A 174 -12.62 -0.37 16.55
CA ASP A 174 -13.64 0.02 15.59
C ASP A 174 -13.95 -1.17 14.66
N ASP A 175 -12.96 -2.01 14.32
CA ASP A 175 -13.18 -3.26 13.55
C ASP A 175 -14.11 -4.25 14.26
N ILE A 176 -13.93 -4.42 15.58
CA ILE A 176 -14.83 -5.27 16.37
C ILE A 176 -16.24 -4.69 16.31
N THR A 177 -16.36 -3.36 16.38
CA THR A 177 -17.66 -2.69 16.35
C THR A 177 -18.34 -2.89 15.00
N ASP A 178 -17.60 -2.80 13.90
CA ASP A 178 -18.12 -2.98 12.55
C ASP A 178 -18.46 -4.44 12.23
N ALA A 179 -17.63 -5.40 12.64
CA ALA A 179 -17.95 -6.83 12.53
C ALA A 179 -19.21 -7.19 13.34
N LEU A 180 -19.38 -6.64 14.54
CA LEU A 180 -20.61 -6.84 15.32
C LEU A 180 -21.83 -6.13 14.73
N ALA A 181 -21.64 -5.02 14.02
CA ALA A 181 -22.71 -4.28 13.36
C ALA A 181 -23.23 -5.00 12.11
N ALA A 182 -22.35 -5.69 11.39
CA ALA A 182 -22.64 -6.47 10.18
C ALA A 182 -22.87 -7.97 10.45
N TRP A 183 -23.04 -8.37 11.72
CA TRP A 183 -23.11 -9.77 12.13
C TRP A 183 -24.12 -10.61 11.32
N LEU A 184 -23.65 -11.71 10.73
CA LEU A 184 -24.35 -12.63 9.81
C LEU A 184 -24.68 -12.06 8.43
N ASP A 185 -24.10 -10.93 8.03
CA ASP A 185 -24.17 -10.50 6.64
C ASP A 185 -23.42 -11.50 5.74
N ASP A 186 -24.03 -11.84 4.60
CA ASP A 186 -23.52 -12.81 3.62
C ASP A 186 -23.25 -12.08 2.29
N PHE A 187 -21.96 -11.96 1.98
CA PHE A 187 -21.42 -11.34 0.80
C PHE A 187 -21.03 -12.34 -0.29
N ILE A 188 -21.16 -13.66 -0.09
CA ILE A 188 -20.73 -14.70 -1.06
C ILE A 188 -21.34 -14.48 -2.45
N THR A 189 -22.58 -13.99 -2.49
CA THR A 189 -23.30 -13.74 -3.75
C THR A 189 -23.10 -12.34 -4.33
N THR A 190 -22.40 -11.46 -3.62
CA THR A 190 -22.10 -10.10 -4.07
C THR A 190 -20.94 -10.11 -5.07
N PRO A 191 -20.85 -9.09 -5.97
CA PRO A 191 -19.74 -9.01 -6.92
C PRO A 191 -18.36 -8.86 -6.28
N THR A 192 -18.29 -8.34 -5.06
CA THR A 192 -17.05 -8.15 -4.30
C THR A 192 -16.67 -9.42 -3.53
N GLY A 193 -17.64 -10.26 -3.16
CA GLY A 193 -17.41 -11.43 -2.32
C GLY A 193 -17.05 -11.11 -0.87
N THR A 194 -17.15 -9.83 -0.48
CA THR A 194 -16.80 -9.30 0.85
C THR A 194 -17.46 -7.92 1.05
N GLY A 195 -17.48 -7.42 2.29
CA GLY A 195 -18.07 -6.14 2.69
C GLY A 195 -17.54 -5.64 4.05
N LEU A 196 -18.13 -4.55 4.58
CA LEU A 196 -17.79 -4.08 5.92
C LEU A 196 -18.13 -5.14 6.96
N GLY A 197 -17.25 -5.32 7.94
CA GLY A 197 -17.38 -6.31 8.99
C GLY A 197 -16.80 -7.69 8.65
N ASP A 198 -16.61 -8.01 7.37
CA ASP A 198 -15.96 -9.25 6.89
C ASP A 198 -14.43 -9.03 6.89
N ALA A 199 -13.84 -9.24 8.06
CA ALA A 199 -12.45 -8.94 8.38
C ALA A 199 -11.48 -10.00 7.83
N ASN A 200 -11.96 -11.21 7.53
CA ASN A 200 -11.15 -12.29 6.98
C ASN A 200 -11.34 -12.50 5.46
N PHE A 201 -12.30 -11.79 4.86
CA PHE A 201 -12.64 -11.80 3.43
C PHE A 201 -13.15 -13.16 2.92
N ASP A 202 -13.81 -13.95 3.79
CA ASP A 202 -14.43 -15.21 3.40
C ASP A 202 -15.87 -15.05 2.87
N GLY A 203 -16.40 -13.83 2.99
CA GLY A 203 -17.70 -13.44 2.48
C GLY A 203 -18.84 -13.63 3.48
N VAL A 204 -18.59 -13.99 4.74
CA VAL A 204 -19.61 -14.07 5.78
C VAL A 204 -19.11 -13.40 7.04
N VAL A 205 -19.89 -12.48 7.61
CA VAL A 205 -19.54 -11.85 8.88
C VAL A 205 -19.92 -12.77 10.04
N ASP A 206 -18.93 -13.41 10.67
CA ASP A 206 -19.14 -14.32 11.78
C ASP A 206 -18.03 -14.28 12.84
N PHE A 207 -17.91 -15.36 13.61
CA PHE A 207 -16.98 -15.41 14.73
C PHE A 207 -15.52 -15.46 14.26
N ASP A 208 -15.27 -15.99 13.07
CA ASP A 208 -13.93 -16.10 12.50
C ASP A 208 -13.35 -14.69 12.26
N ASP A 209 -14.15 -13.72 11.83
CA ASP A 209 -13.75 -12.30 11.72
C ASP A 209 -13.28 -11.72 13.05
N ILE A 210 -14.05 -11.95 14.11
CA ILE A 210 -13.67 -11.49 15.46
C ILE A 210 -12.35 -12.11 15.90
N THR A 211 -12.14 -13.40 15.59
CA THR A 211 -10.87 -14.05 15.92
C THR A 211 -9.70 -13.48 15.12
N ASP A 212 -9.92 -13.11 13.86
CA ASP A 212 -8.91 -12.53 13.00
C ASP A 212 -8.56 -11.08 13.39
N ILE A 213 -9.56 -10.27 13.79
CA ILE A 213 -9.34 -8.94 14.38
C ILE A 213 -8.47 -9.07 15.65
N LEU A 214 -8.83 -9.98 16.55
CA LEU A 214 -8.08 -10.18 17.80
C LEU A 214 -6.68 -10.76 17.57
N ALA A 215 -6.51 -11.62 16.56
CA ALA A 215 -5.21 -12.18 16.19
C ALA A 215 -4.27 -11.12 15.60
N ASN A 216 -4.83 -10.11 14.93
CA ASN A 216 -4.08 -9.03 14.30
C ASN A 216 -4.12 -7.71 15.10
N TRP A 217 -4.57 -7.75 16.35
CA TRP A 217 -4.76 -6.59 17.21
C TRP A 217 -3.53 -5.68 17.28
N LEU A 218 -3.70 -4.40 16.93
CA LEU A 218 -2.65 -3.38 16.88
C LEU A 218 -1.52 -3.64 15.86
N ASN A 219 -1.66 -4.64 14.98
CA ASN A 219 -0.78 -4.74 13.84
C ASN A 219 -1.15 -3.63 12.86
N GLY A 220 -0.16 -2.80 12.51
CA GLY A 220 -0.33 -1.82 11.45
C GLY A 220 -0.55 -2.55 10.14
N CYS A 221 -1.66 -2.24 9.48
CA CYS A 221 -1.85 -2.64 8.10
C CYS A 221 -1.08 -1.71 7.18
N PRO A 222 -0.66 -2.19 6.01
CA PRO A 222 -0.22 -1.29 4.96
C PRO A 222 -1.38 -0.42 4.43
#